data_AF-A0A4S5CK81-F1
#
_entry.id   AF-A0A4S5CK81-F1
#
_cell.length_a   1.000
_cell.length_b   1.000
_cell.length_c   1.000
_cell.angle_alpha   90.00
_cell.angle_beta   90.00
_cell.angle_gamma   90.00
#
_symmetry.space_group_name_H-M   'P 1'
#
loop_
_entity.id
_entity.type
_entity.pdbx_description
1 polymer ?
#
loop_
_entity_poly.entity_id
_entity_poly.type
_entity_poly.pdbx_seq_one_letter_code
_entity_poly.pdbx_strand_id
1 'polypeptide(L)' 'MSKVVLTKKEQQAISELTELAKRWPKTLKLFSWSGTLCVFKKDADGRNANIDSISGIPNDGGDPSDINQDPEIVYK' A
#
# COMPACT_ATOMS: atom_id res chain seq x y z
N MET A 1 -19.23 11.59 -12.11
CA MET A 1 -18.17 10.78 -11.47
C MET A 1 -17.29 10.25 -12.58
N SER A 2 -15.97 10.30 -12.43
CA SER A 2 -15.06 9.60 -13.34
C SER A 2 -15.31 8.09 -13.22
N LYS A 3 -15.18 7.34 -14.32
CA LYS A 3 -15.28 5.88 -14.31
C LYS A 3 -13.87 5.30 -14.40
N VAL A 4 -13.56 4.35 -13.53
CA VAL A 4 -12.30 3.58 -13.57
C VAL A 4 -12.64 2.14 -13.89
N VAL A 5 -12.04 1.59 -14.95
CA VAL A 5 -12.24 0.20 -15.35
C VAL A 5 -11.04 -0.63 -14.87
N LEU A 6 -11.29 -1.62 -14.01
CA LEU A 6 -10.25 -2.53 -13.51
C LEU A 6 -10.17 -3.80 -14.34
N THR A 7 -8.98 -4.15 -14.79
CA THR A 7 -8.67 -5.45 -15.40
C THR A 7 -8.67 -6.57 -14.36
N LYS A 8 -8.81 -7.82 -14.81
CA LYS A 8 -8.70 -9.00 -13.93
C LYS A 8 -7.40 -9.05 -13.15
N LYS A 9 -6.28 -8.62 -13.74
CA LYS A 9 -4.97 -8.62 -13.08
C LYS A 9 -4.92 -7.59 -11.95
N GLU A 10 -5.48 -6.40 -12.15
CA GLU A 10 -5.57 -5.38 -11.11
C GLU A 10 -6.50 -5.80 -9.98
N GLN A 11 -7.65 -6.40 -10.32
CA GLN A 11 -8.57 -6.98 -9.33
C GLN A 11 -7.88 -8.05 -8.47
N GLN A 12 -7.13 -8.96 -9.10
CA GLN A 12 -6.36 -9.97 -8.40
C GLN A 12 -5.32 -9.33 -7.47
N ALA A 13 -4.56 -8.33 -7.95
CA ALA A 13 -3.55 -7.65 -7.14
C ALA A 13 -4.17 -6.96 -5.90
N ILE A 14 -5.33 -6.31 -6.05
CA ILE A 14 -6.07 -5.69 -4.93
C ILE A 14 -6.53 -6.77 -3.92
N SER A 15 -7.02 -7.91 -4.41
CA SER A 15 -7.44 -9.02 -3.54
C SER A 15 -6.25 -9.60 -2.75
N GLU A 16 -5.12 -9.83 -3.42
CA GLU A 16 -3.91 -10.34 -2.78
C GLU A 16 -3.38 -9.37 -1.71
N LEU A 17 -3.38 -8.06 -2.01
CA LEU A 17 -3.00 -7.04 -1.05
C LEU A 17 -3.96 -6.99 0.15
N THR A 18 -5.26 -7.15 -0.10
CA THR A 18 -6.28 -7.19 0.97
C THR A 18 -6.04 -8.37 1.91
N GLU A 19 -5.78 -9.56 1.36
CA GLU A 19 -5.49 -10.75 2.16
C GLU A 19 -4.15 -10.70 2.87
N LEU A 20 -3.14 -10.05 2.27
CA LEU A 20 -1.88 -9.75 2.94
C LEU A 20 -2.09 -8.80 4.12
N ALA A 21 -2.83 -7.71 3.92
CA ALA A 21 -3.09 -6.70 4.94
C ALA A 21 -3.82 -7.29 6.15
N LYS A 22 -4.81 -8.15 5.94
CA LYS A 22 -5.53 -8.85 7.02
C LYS A 22 -4.63 -9.77 7.85
N ARG A 23 -3.63 -10.39 7.22
CA ARG A 23 -2.69 -11.32 7.87
C ARG A 23 -1.41 -10.66 8.36
N TRP A 24 -1.25 -9.36 8.13
CA TRP A 24 -0.03 -8.65 8.46
C TRP A 24 0.26 -8.69 9.97
N PRO A 25 1.48 -9.04 10.41
CA PRO A 25 1.79 -9.10 11.83
C PRO A 25 1.63 -7.74 12.50
N LYS A 26 0.88 -7.68 13.62
CA LYS A 26 0.63 -6.44 14.38
C LYS A 26 1.91 -5.78 14.92
N THR A 27 3.01 -6.52 15.00
CA THR A 27 4.31 -6.04 15.46
C THR A 27 5.12 -5.34 14.37
N LEU A 28 4.68 -5.43 13.11
CA LEU A 28 5.30 -4.80 11.96
C LEU A 28 4.43 -3.65 11.45
N LYS A 29 5.07 -2.63 10.87
CA LYS A 29 4.40 -1.55 10.16
C LYS A 29 4.88 -1.50 8.73
N LEU A 30 3.95 -1.29 7.81
CA LEU A 30 4.24 -0.98 6.41
C LEU A 30 4.16 0.52 6.20
N PHE A 31 5.08 1.06 5.42
CA PHE A 31 5.10 2.47 5.06
C PHE A 31 5.56 2.64 3.62
N SER A 32 4.75 3.31 2.82
CA SER A 32 5.10 3.63 1.43
C SER A 32 5.86 4.95 1.39
N TRP A 33 6.97 4.98 0.65
CA TRP A 33 7.77 6.18 0.43
C TRP A 33 8.25 6.16 -1.02
N SER A 34 7.92 7.19 -1.82
CA SER A 34 8.33 7.41 -3.21
C SER A 34 9.30 6.37 -3.81
N GLY A 35 8.74 5.40 -4.53
CA GLY A 35 9.49 4.32 -5.17
C GLY A 35 9.83 3.11 -4.29
N THR A 36 9.46 3.14 -3.00
CA THR A 36 9.86 2.17 -1.97
C THR A 36 8.71 1.81 -1.03
N LEU A 37 8.67 0.56 -0.58
CA LEU A 37 7.83 0.11 0.54
C LEU A 37 8.75 -0.36 1.67
N CYS A 38 8.70 0.34 2.80
CA CYS A 38 9.51 0.06 3.98
C CYS A 38 8.73 -0.77 4.99
N VAL A 39 9.43 -1.70 5.64
CA VAL A 39 8.92 -2.48 6.77
C VAL A 39 9.61 -2.00 8.03
N PHE A 40 8.83 -1.56 9.01
CA PHE A 40 9.33 -1.14 10.31
C PHE A 40 8.95 -2.12 11.42
N LYS A 41 9.82 -2.22 12.42
CA LYS A 41 9.53 -2.87 13.70
C LYS A 41 9.93 -1.96 14.85
N LYS A 42 9.28 -2.11 16.01
CA LYS A 42 9.73 -1.43 17.24
C LYS A 42 11.03 -2.05 17.74
N ASP A 43 12.04 -1.22 17.99
CA ASP A 43 13.24 -1.62 18.72
C ASP A 43 12.98 -1.67 20.24
N ALA A 44 14.03 -1.97 21.02
CA ALA A 44 13.93 -2.07 22.48
C ALA A 44 13.53 -0.73 23.16
N ASP A 45 13.81 0.40 22.52
CA ASP A 45 13.46 1.74 23.00
C ASP A 45 12.08 2.20 22.50
N GLY A 46 11.37 1.36 21.74
CA GLY A 46 10.07 1.69 21.15
C GLY A 46 10.14 2.63 19.93
N ARG A 47 11.32 2.82 19.32
CA ARG A 47 11.47 3.57 18.06
C ARG A 47 11.18 2.66 16.86
N ASN A 48 10.72 3.24 15.75
CA ASN A 48 10.55 2.47 14.51
C ASN A 48 11.94 2.27 13.89
N ALA A 49 12.40 1.02 13.80
CA ALA A 49 13.60 0.64 13.04
C ALA A 49 13.18 0.12 11.66
N ASN A 50 13.82 0.61 10.60
CA ASN A 50 13.65 0.05 9.26
C ASN A 50 14.35 -1.32 9.22
N ILE A 51 13.61 -2.38 8.94
CA ILE A 51 14.14 -3.75 8.93
C ILE A 51 14.18 -4.35 7.53
N ASP A 52 13.44 -3.78 6.57
CA ASP A 52 13.45 -4.22 5.18
C ASP A 52 12.87 -3.13 4.25
N SER A 53 13.24 -3.14 2.98
CA SER A 53 12.76 -2.18 2.00
C SER A 53 12.70 -2.78 0.60
N ILE A 54 11.54 -2.64 -0.04
CA ILE A 54 11.30 -3.06 -1.43
C ILE A 54 11.37 -1.82 -2.31
N SER A 55 12.41 -1.73 -3.15
CA SER A 55 12.62 -0.62 -4.08
C SER A 55 12.03 -0.90 -5.47
N GLY A 56 11.82 0.17 -6.26
CA GLY A 56 11.41 0.08 -7.66
C GLY A 56 9.91 -0.16 -7.84
N ILE A 57 9.10 0.14 -6.83
CA ILE A 57 7.65 0.01 -6.91
C ILE A 57 7.00 1.31 -7.40
N PRO A 58 5.91 1.25 -8.19
CA PRO A 58 5.26 2.44 -8.75
C PRO A 58 4.39 3.14 -7.68
N ASN A 59 5.04 3.81 -6.72
CA ASN A 59 4.40 4.71 -5.76
C ASN A 59 5.15 6.04 -5.71
N ASP A 60 4.48 7.11 -5.33
CA ASP A 60 5.06 8.44 -5.13
C ASP A 60 5.24 8.81 -3.64
N GLY A 61 4.80 7.93 -2.72
CA GLY A 61 4.77 8.16 -1.28
C GLY A 61 3.45 8.72 -0.77
N GLY A 62 2.68 9.37 -1.65
CA GLY A 62 1.31 9.86 -1.48
C GLY A 62 1.08 10.87 -0.35
N ASP A 63 0.37 11.96 -0.63
CA ASP A 63 -0.37 12.71 0.38
C ASP A 63 -1.87 12.36 0.24
N PRO A 64 -2.53 11.80 1.27
CA PRO A 64 -3.96 11.49 1.20
C PRO A 64 -4.86 12.69 0.86
N SER A 65 -4.39 13.91 1.09
CA SER A 65 -5.14 15.14 0.77
C SER A 65 -5.15 15.49 -0.73
N ASP A 66 -4.30 14.87 -1.54
CA ASP A 66 -4.27 15.05 -3.00
C ASP A 66 -5.34 14.21 -3.74
N ILE A 67 -6.06 13.34 -3.03
CA ILE A 67 -7.15 12.53 -3.58
C ILE A 67 -8.42 13.40 -3.64
N ASN A 68 -8.77 13.86 -4.84
CA ASN A 68 -9.95 14.73 -5.05
C ASN A 68 -11.08 14.07 -5.87
N GLN A 69 -11.04 12.74 -6.03
CA GLN A 69 -12.04 12.00 -6.81
C GLN A 69 -12.45 10.69 -6.14
N ASP A 70 -13.75 10.44 -6.13
CA ASP A 70 -14.36 9.14 -5.84
C ASP A 70 -14.96 8.57 -7.14
N PRO A 71 -14.20 7.79 -7.92
CA PRO A 71 -14.67 7.26 -9.19
C PRO A 71 -15.68 6.13 -8.98
N GLU A 72 -16.55 5.95 -9.98
CA GLU A 72 -17.32 4.72 -10.14
C GLU A 72 -16.38 3.61 -10.63
N ILE A 73 -16.26 2.52 -9.88
CA ILE A 73 -15.45 1.36 -10.26
C ILE A 73 -16.28 0.41 -11.12
N VAL A 74 -15.79 0.12 -12.32
CA VAL A 74 -16.36 -0.84 -13.26
C VAL A 74 -15.39 -2.00 -13.44
N TYR A 75 -15.89 -3.23 -13.36
CA TYR A 75 -15.09 -4.44 -13.53
C TYR A 75 -15.23 -4.98 -14.95
N LYS A 76 -14.12 -5.30 -15.61
CA LYS A 76 -14.07 -5.87 -16.96
C LYS A 76 -13.49 -7.28 -16.97
#